data_AF-A0A1H1IL35-F1
#
_entry.id   AF-A0A1H1IL35-F1
#
_cell.length_a   1.000
_cell.length_b   1.000
_cell.length_c   1.000
_cell.angle_alpha   90.00
_cell.angle_beta   90.00
_cell.angle_gamma   90.00
#
_symmetry.space_group_name_H-M   'P 1'
#
loop_
_entity.id
_entity.type
_entity.pdbx_description
1 polymer ?
#
loop_
_entity_poly.entity_id
_entity_poly.type
_entity_poly.pdbx_seq_one_letter_code
_entity_poly.pdbx_strand_id
1 'polypeptide(L)'
;MSFENPNAGEDLNALEGIISNYRSEIDDNAILHDDFEKLKDYLALKLEHTPAERTQLLGHILMELGESADDNLRMSEESPQIDRHEAETVQHLENQETLRDALHKFGLRYLN
;
A
#
# COMPACT_ATOMS: atom_id res chain seq x y z
N MET A 1 12.24 26.69 -9.89
CA MET A 1 11.55 26.90 -8.59
C MET A 1 11.65 25.57 -7.88
N SER A 2 12.36 25.52 -6.74
CA SER A 2 12.44 24.30 -5.93
C SER A 2 11.06 24.07 -5.32
N PHE A 3 10.41 22.98 -5.73
CA PHE A 3 9.21 22.47 -5.08
C PHE A 3 9.66 21.78 -3.78
N GLU A 4 10.09 22.57 -2.80
CA GLU A 4 10.23 22.06 -1.44
C GLU A 4 8.82 21.73 -0.96
N ASN A 5 8.49 20.43 -0.91
CA ASN A 5 7.26 19.96 -0.30
C ASN A 5 7.37 20.26 1.21
N PRO A 6 6.61 21.23 1.76
CA PRO A 6 6.73 21.60 3.18
C PRO A 6 6.35 20.46 4.12
N ASN A 7 5.66 19.43 3.61
CA ASN A 7 5.18 18.28 4.36
C ASN A 7 6.01 17.01 4.11
N ALA A 8 7.16 17.09 3.41
CA ALA A 8 7.96 15.92 3.04
C ALA A 8 8.31 15.01 4.23
N GLY A 9 8.55 15.59 5.41
CA GLY A 9 8.81 14.83 6.64
C GLY A 9 7.57 14.12 7.20
N GLU A 10 6.39 14.73 7.11
CA GLU A 10 5.14 14.09 7.54
C GLU A 10 4.73 12.97 6.57
N ASP A 11 4.92 13.19 5.27
CA ASP A 11 4.64 12.22 4.23
C ASP A 11 5.57 11.00 4.35
N LEU A 12 6.86 11.23 4.61
CA LEU A 12 7.83 10.16 4.86
C LEU A 12 7.42 9.33 6.09
N ASN A 13 7.08 9.98 7.20
CA ASN A 13 6.67 9.29 8.43
C ASN A 13 5.38 8.50 8.23
N ALA A 14 4.41 9.02 7.47
CA ALA A 14 3.20 8.31 7.13
C ALA A 14 3.49 7.06 6.28
N LEU A 15 4.38 7.17 5.28
CA LEU A 15 4.79 6.03 4.47
C LEU A 15 5.54 4.98 5.29
N GLU A 16 6.47 5.39 6.17
CA GLU A 16 7.18 4.47 7.06
C GLU A 16 6.22 3.72 8.00
N GLY A 17 5.15 4.39 8.46
CA GLY A 17 4.09 3.75 9.23
C GLY A 17 3.36 2.66 8.44
N ILE A 18 3.07 2.91 7.16
CA ILE A 18 2.47 1.90 6.25
C ILE A 18 3.44 0.73 6.06
N ILE A 19 4.71 1.01 5.73
CA ILE A 19 5.72 -0.04 5.53
C ILE A 19 5.87 -0.90 6.79
N SER A 20 5.91 -0.28 7.97
CA SER A 20 6.02 -1.01 9.23
C SER A 20 4.80 -1.88 9.54
N ASN A 21 3.60 -1.40 9.25
CA ASN A 21 2.35 -2.13 9.53
C ASN A 21 2.15 -3.32 8.58
N TYR A 22 2.58 -3.17 7.32
CA TYR A 22 2.38 -4.16 6.27
C TYR A 22 3.69 -4.82 5.82
N ARG A 23 4.70 -4.83 6.71
CA ARG A 23 6.05 -5.28 6.38
C ARG A 23 6.08 -6.69 5.80
N SER A 24 5.27 -7.62 6.32
CA SER A 24 5.23 -9.00 5.80
C SER A 24 4.78 -9.03 4.34
N GLU A 25 3.70 -8.32 4.01
CA GLU A 25 3.16 -8.24 2.65
C GLU A 25 4.14 -7.58 1.67
N ILE A 26 4.91 -6.60 2.15
CA ILE A 26 5.91 -5.88 1.37
C ILE A 26 7.17 -6.74 1.17
N ASP A 27 7.70 -7.34 2.24
CA ASP A 27 8.91 -8.17 2.19
C ASP A 27 8.67 -9.46 1.37
N ASP A 28 7.44 -9.99 1.37
CA ASP A 28 7.06 -11.18 0.59
C ASP A 28 6.97 -10.90 -0.93
N ASN A 29 6.88 -9.62 -1.34
CA ASN A 29 6.84 -9.21 -2.73
C ASN A 29 8.04 -8.30 -3.06
N ALA A 30 9.06 -8.88 -3.71
CA ALA A 30 10.29 -8.17 -4.06
C ALA A 30 10.08 -6.92 -4.94
N ILE A 31 9.01 -6.90 -5.76
CA ILE A 31 8.66 -5.73 -6.59
C ILE A 31 8.11 -4.63 -5.69
N LEU A 32 7.17 -4.97 -4.81
CA LEU A 32 6.63 -4.02 -3.83
C LEU A 32 7.75 -3.46 -2.95
N HIS A 33 8.59 -4.31 -2.36
CA HIS A 33 9.71 -3.87 -1.53
C HIS A 33 10.60 -2.84 -2.25
N ASP A 34 11.01 -3.12 -3.49
CA ASP A 34 11.85 -2.20 -4.29
C ASP A 34 11.15 -0.87 -4.57
N ASP A 35 9.85 -0.91 -4.88
CA ASP A 35 9.07 0.30 -5.16
C ASP A 35 8.76 1.14 -3.93
N PHE A 36 8.55 0.51 -2.77
CA PHE A 36 8.44 1.20 -1.49
C PHE A 36 9.76 1.88 -1.08
N GLU A 37 10.91 1.24 -1.30
CA GLU A 37 12.22 1.84 -1.06
C GLU A 37 12.44 3.06 -1.98
N LYS A 38 12.10 2.97 -3.26
CA LYS A 38 12.13 4.13 -4.18
C LYS A 38 11.22 5.25 -3.70
N LEU A 39 9.98 4.93 -3.31
CA LEU A 39 9.03 5.93 -2.84
C LEU A 39 9.53 6.64 -1.57
N LYS A 40 10.16 5.90 -0.65
CA LYS A 40 10.82 6.44 0.53
C LYS A 40 11.96 7.40 0.18
N ASP A 41 12.83 7.02 -0.75
CA ASP A 41 13.93 7.88 -1.19
C ASP A 41 13.43 9.14 -1.92
N TYR A 42 12.30 9.05 -2.61
CA TYR A 42 11.64 10.19 -3.27
C TYR A 42 11.10 11.18 -2.24
N LEU A 43 10.48 10.69 -1.17
CA LEU A 43 9.97 11.51 -0.07
C LEU A 43 11.10 12.14 0.75
N ALA A 44 12.21 11.42 0.92
CA ALA A 44 13.39 11.92 1.62
C ALA A 44 14.19 12.96 0.81
N LEU A 45 13.72 13.37 -0.39
CA LEU A 45 14.39 14.32 -1.30
C LEU A 45 15.83 13.90 -1.66
N LYS A 46 16.15 12.61 -1.56
CA LYS A 46 17.50 12.11 -1.87
C LYS A 46 17.79 12.07 -3.38
N LEU A 47 16.77 12.24 -4.19
CA LEU A 47 16.84 12.16 -5.64
C LEU A 47 15.95 13.25 -6.27
N GLU A 48 16.41 13.88 -7.35
CA GLU A 48 15.68 14.94 -8.06
C GLU A 48 14.59 14.35 -8.95
N HIS A 49 13.31 14.54 -8.58
CA HIS A 49 12.17 13.96 -9.31
C HIS A 49 10.98 14.89 -9.49
N THR A 50 10.29 14.69 -10.60
CA THR A 50 9.04 15.37 -10.90
C THR A 50 7.88 14.79 -10.09
N PRO A 51 6.82 15.58 -9.81
CA PRO A 51 5.58 15.06 -9.25
C PRO A 51 4.97 13.93 -10.08
N ALA A 52 5.14 13.95 -11.40
CA ALA A 52 4.63 12.92 -12.31
C ALA A 52 5.26 11.54 -12.05
N GLU A 53 6.57 11.47 -11.84
CA GLU A 53 7.28 10.22 -11.55
C GLU A 53 6.81 9.59 -10.22
N ARG A 54 6.50 10.43 -9.23
CA ARG A 54 5.96 9.98 -7.93
C ARG A 54 4.55 9.39 -8.08
N THR A 55 3.69 10.07 -8.85
CA THR A 55 2.35 9.57 -9.16
C THR A 55 2.41 8.25 -9.92
N GLN A 56 3.33 8.13 -10.88
CA GLN A 56 3.54 6.89 -11.64
C GLN A 56 3.99 5.74 -10.75
N LEU A 57 4.96 5.98 -9.84
CA LEU A 57 5.43 4.97 -8.90
C LEU A 57 4.32 4.53 -7.94
N LEU A 58 3.55 5.47 -7.37
CA LEU A 58 2.43 5.12 -6.51
C LEU A 58 1.33 4.33 -7.26
N GLY A 59 1.06 4.71 -8.51
CA GLY A 59 0.15 3.98 -9.39
C GLY A 59 0.64 2.55 -9.68
N HIS A 60 1.95 2.36 -9.84
CA HIS A 60 2.56 1.04 -10.01
C HIS A 60 2.39 0.17 -8.76
N ILE A 61 2.70 0.70 -7.57
CA ILE A 61 2.51 -0.01 -6.29
C ILE A 61 1.04 -0.44 -6.11
N LEU A 62 0.09 0.45 -6.40
CA LEU A 62 -1.34 0.13 -6.33
C LEU A 62 -1.78 -0.92 -7.36
N MET A 63 -1.12 -0.98 -8.53
CA MET A 63 -1.36 -1.98 -9.57
C MET A 63 -0.84 -3.35 -9.15
N GLU A 64 0.38 -3.44 -8.61
CA GLU A 64 0.96 -4.67 -8.07
C GLU A 64 0.12 -5.25 -6.92
N LEU A 65 -0.41 -4.37 -6.05
CA LEU A 65 -1.37 -4.76 -5.01
C LEU A 65 -2.74 -5.16 -5.57
N GLY A 66 -3.07 -4.76 -6.80
CA GLY A 66 -4.32 -5.06 -7.49
C GLY A 66 -4.28 -6.35 -8.32
N GLU A 67 -3.13 -6.74 -8.88
CA GLU A 67 -2.95 -8.01 -9.60
C GLU A 67 -2.96 -9.23 -8.67
N SER A 68 -2.82 -9.01 -7.36
CA SER A 68 -2.94 -10.07 -6.34
C SER A 68 -4.40 -10.38 -5.93
N ALA A 69 -5.38 -9.65 -6.47
CA ALA A 69 -6.80 -9.85 -6.12
C ALA A 69 -7.47 -11.02 -6.86
N ASP A 70 -6.90 -11.48 -8.00
CA ASP A 70 -7.44 -12.64 -8.72
C ASP A 70 -7.09 -13.97 -8.03
N ASP A 71 -6.10 -13.98 -7.12
CA ASP A 71 -5.79 -15.16 -6.28
C ASP A 71 -6.66 -15.25 -5.02
N ASN A 72 -7.16 -14.12 -4.50
CA ASN A 72 -8.05 -14.12 -3.33
C ASN A 72 -9.50 -14.55 -3.63
N LEU A 73 -9.89 -14.59 -4.91
CA LEU A 73 -11.22 -15.05 -5.33
C LEU A 73 -11.30 -16.56 -5.60
N ARG A 74 -10.16 -17.28 -5.63
CA ARG A 74 -10.15 -18.74 -5.87
C ARG A 74 -10.26 -19.61 -4.62
N MET A 75 -10.29 -19.03 -3.42
CA MET A 75 -10.53 -19.79 -2.17
C MET A 75 -11.98 -19.76 -1.68
N SER A 76 -12.92 -19.17 -2.44
CA SER A 76 -14.34 -19.05 -2.05
C SER A 76 -15.30 -19.95 -2.84
N GLU A 77 -14.80 -20.92 -3.63
CA GLU A 77 -15.67 -21.81 -4.43
C GLU A 77 -15.64 -23.30 -4.02
N GLU A 78 -15.05 -23.68 -2.89
CA GLU A 78 -15.18 -25.06 -2.39
C GLU A 78 -15.33 -25.15 -0.86
N SER A 79 -16.54 -24.92 -0.34
CA SER A 79 -17.29 -25.91 0.48
C SER A 79 -18.28 -25.30 1.49
N PRO A 80 -19.38 -26.01 1.77
CA PRO A 80 -20.51 -25.50 2.54
C PRO A 80 -20.36 -25.69 4.06
N GLN A 81 -21.08 -24.85 4.81
CA GLN A 81 -21.30 -24.88 6.28
C GLN A 81 -20.25 -24.17 7.13
N ILE A 82 -20.22 -22.83 7.04
CA ILE A 82 -19.47 -21.96 7.96
C ILE A 82 -20.18 -21.97 9.33
N ASP A 83 -19.48 -22.43 10.36
CA ASP A 83 -19.92 -22.43 11.75
C ASP A 83 -20.07 -20.97 12.24
N ARG A 84 -20.99 -20.67 13.18
CA ARG A 84 -21.24 -19.26 13.60
C ARG A 84 -19.99 -18.57 14.15
N HIS A 85 -19.03 -19.33 14.67
CA HIS A 85 -17.73 -18.84 15.12
C HIS A 85 -16.81 -18.37 13.97
N GLU A 86 -16.92 -18.97 12.79
CA GLU A 86 -16.15 -18.57 11.61
C GLU A 86 -16.74 -17.30 10.99
N ALA A 87 -18.05 -17.08 11.08
CA ALA A 87 -18.69 -15.85 10.59
C ALA A 87 -18.17 -14.58 11.30
N GLU A 88 -17.98 -14.60 12.62
CA GLU A 88 -17.41 -13.45 13.35
C GLU A 88 -15.92 -13.23 13.05
N THR A 89 -15.21 -14.31 12.72
CA THR A 89 -13.79 -14.27 12.34
C THR A 89 -13.63 -13.70 10.93
N VAL A 90 -14.48 -14.11 9.99
CA VAL A 90 -14.57 -13.55 8.63
C VAL A 90 -14.97 -12.07 8.68
N GLN A 91 -15.92 -11.71 9.54
CA GLN A 91 -16.33 -10.31 9.73
C GLN A 91 -15.24 -9.44 10.38
N HIS A 92 -14.33 -10.03 11.16
CA HIS A 92 -13.12 -9.35 11.68
C HIS A 92 -12.06 -9.19 10.59
N LEU A 93 -11.90 -10.16 9.71
CA LEU A 93 -10.98 -10.10 8.56
C LEU A 93 -11.45 -9.06 7.53
N GLU A 94 -12.75 -8.93 7.30
CA GLU A 94 -13.34 -7.92 6.39
C GLU A 94 -13.19 -6.46 6.89
N ASN A 95 -12.86 -6.25 8.16
CA ASN A 95 -12.70 -4.92 8.77
C ASN A 95 -11.24 -4.48 8.96
N GLN A 96 -10.26 -5.32 8.59
CA GLN A 96 -8.86 -4.90 8.61
C GLN A 96 -8.55 -4.05 7.38
N GLU A 97 -8.03 -2.84 7.62
CA GLU A 97 -7.51 -1.99 6.57
C GLU A 97 -6.40 -2.76 5.83
N THR A 98 -6.54 -2.91 4.51
CA THR A 98 -5.52 -3.56 3.68
C THR A 98 -4.37 -2.60 3.37
N LEU A 99 -3.20 -3.13 2.99
CA LEU A 99 -2.07 -2.30 2.54
C LEU A 99 -2.48 -1.36 1.40
N ARG A 100 -3.35 -1.84 0.50
CA ARG A 100 -3.93 -1.05 -0.59
C ARG A 100 -4.76 0.12 -0.07
N ASP A 101 -5.62 -0.10 0.92
CA ASP A 101 -6.46 0.95 1.50
C ASP A 101 -5.61 2.04 2.16
N ALA A 102 -4.58 1.63 2.91
CA ALA A 102 -3.64 2.53 3.55
C ALA A 102 -2.88 3.39 2.52
N LEU A 103 -2.40 2.77 1.44
CA LEU A 103 -1.73 3.48 0.34
C LEU A 103 -2.66 4.38 -0.46
N HIS A 104 -3.91 3.97 -0.68
CA HIS A 104 -4.87 4.80 -1.38
C HIS A 104 -5.19 6.07 -0.57
N LYS A 105 -5.34 5.94 0.75
CA LYS A 105 -5.49 7.09 1.67
C LYS A 105 -4.26 8.00 1.66
N PHE A 106 -3.06 7.40 1.66
CA PHE A 106 -1.80 8.13 1.54
C PHE A 106 -1.73 8.93 0.22
N GLY A 107 -2.03 8.29 -0.91
CA GLY A 107 -2.03 8.90 -2.23
C GLY A 107 -3.00 10.07 -2.37
N LEU A 108 -4.21 9.95 -1.81
CA LEU A 108 -5.21 11.02 -1.82
C LEU A 108 -4.73 12.27 -1.04
N ARG A 109 -3.96 12.07 0.03
CA ARG A 109 -3.37 13.18 0.80
C ARG A 109 -2.14 13.77 0.11
N TYR A 110 -1.35 12.92 -0.55
CA TYR A 110 -0.07 13.28 -1.15
C TYR A 110 -0.17 13.92 -2.54
N LEU A 111 -1.23 13.59 -3.31
CA LEU A 111 -1.43 14.06 -4.70
C LEU A 111 -2.39 15.26 -4.83
N ASN A 112 -2.94 15.77 -3.71
CA ASN A 112 -3.76 16.98 -3.66
C ASN A 112 -2.97 18.16 -3.09
#